data_AF-A0A7W1HV88-F1
#
_entry.id   AF-A0A7W1HV88-F1
#
_cell.length_a   1.000
_cell.length_b   1.000
_cell.length_c   1.000
_cell.angle_alpha   90.00
_cell.angle_beta   90.00
_cell.angle_gamma   90.00
#
_symmetry.space_group_name_H-M   'P 1'
#
loop_
_entity.id
_entity.type
_entity.pdbx_description
1 polymer ?
#
loop_
_entity_poly.entity_id
_entity_poly.type
_entity_poly.pdbx_seq_one_letter_code
_entity_poly.pdbx_strand_id
1 'polypeptide(L)'
;MKVFALFLCLLCFFAANSQAQSVWQSKLDGKVEFYQTTDFGIVLTGTDNSLYAIDGQTGETLWRRRHRGLSETSITPIPSTDLILLSLDEGNKSRIEAVDVLSGASIWRSDKV
;
A
#
# COMPACT_ATOMS: atom_id res chain seq x y z
N MET A 1 3.10 50.03 19.09
CA MET A 1 1.93 49.49 18.36
C MET A 1 2.22 49.15 16.90
N LYS A 2 2.86 50.01 16.09
CA LYS A 2 3.14 49.75 14.66
C LYS A 2 4.14 48.61 14.39
N VAL A 3 5.18 48.45 15.22
CA VAL A 3 6.19 47.37 15.09
C VAL A 3 5.60 45.99 15.43
N PHE A 4 4.65 45.93 16.37
CA PHE A 4 3.96 44.70 16.76
C PHE A 4 3.04 44.19 15.65
N ALA A 5 2.34 45.09 14.96
CA ALA A 5 1.52 44.74 13.79
C ALA A 5 2.36 44.23 12.61
N LEU A 6 3.56 44.80 12.39
CA LEU A 6 4.50 44.34 11.37
C LEU A 6 5.07 42.95 11.67
N PHE A 7 5.39 42.66 12.94
CA PHE A 7 5.83 41.33 13.38
C PHE A 7 4.73 40.27 13.28
N LEU A 8 3.49 40.65 13.61
CA LEU A 8 2.32 39.77 13.49
C LEU A 8 2.00 39.46 12.02
N CYS A 9 2.12 40.44 11.11
CA CYS A 9 1.98 40.22 9.67
C CYS A 9 3.08 39.31 9.09
N LEU A 10 4.31 39.39 9.61
CA LEU A 10 5.42 38.53 9.17
C LEU A 10 5.22 37.06 9.59
N LEU A 11 4.68 36.84 10.79
CA LEU A 11 4.33 35.50 11.31
C LEU A 11 3.18 34.86 10.50
N CYS A 12 2.18 35.64 10.09
CA CYS A 12 1.09 35.15 9.24
C CYS A 12 1.55 34.76 7.82
N PHE A 13 2.60 35.40 7.29
CA PHE A 13 3.17 35.05 5.98
C PHE A 13 3.91 33.70 5.97
N PHE A 14 4.56 33.33 7.08
CA PHE A 14 5.25 32.04 7.21
C PHE A 14 4.28 30.87 7.43
N ALA A 15 3.14 31.10 8.09
CA ALA A 15 2.12 30.08 8.31
C ALA A 15 1.38 29.66 7.01
N ALA A 16 1.40 30.50 5.97
CA ALA A 16 0.62 30.30 4.75
C ALA A 16 1.24 29.33 3.72
N ASN A 17 2.45 28.80 3.96
CA ASN A 17 3.18 27.94 3.01
C ASN A 17 3.50 26.54 3.55
N SER A 18 2.60 25.94 4.32
CA SER A 18 2.68 24.50 4.60
C SER A 18 1.98 23.70 3.49
N GLN A 19 2.57 23.65 2.30
CA GLN A 19 2.19 22.57 1.38
C GLN A 19 2.75 21.26 1.95
N ALA A 20 1.89 20.27 2.14
CA ALA A 20 2.31 18.95 2.57
C ALA A 20 3.27 18.38 1.51
N GLN A 21 4.56 18.39 1.82
CA GLN A 21 5.57 17.78 0.96
C GLN A 21 5.44 16.25 1.09
N SER A 22 5.32 15.58 -0.05
CA SER A 22 5.29 14.13 -0.11
C SER A 22 6.58 13.57 0.50
N VAL A 23 6.43 12.76 1.56
CA VAL A 23 7.56 12.10 2.26
C VAL A 23 8.22 11.08 1.34
N TRP A 24 7.41 10.31 0.61
CA TRP A 24 7.86 9.36 -0.41
C TRP A 24 6.79 9.16 -1.48
N GLN A 25 7.20 8.59 -2.61
CA GLN A 25 6.32 8.16 -3.71
C GLN A 25 6.83 6.84 -4.28
N SER A 26 5.90 5.97 -4.70
CA SER A 26 6.21 4.68 -5.33
C SER A 26 5.66 4.66 -6.75
N LYS A 27 6.47 4.20 -7.70
CA LYS A 27 6.05 4.06 -9.10
C LYS A 27 5.36 2.72 -9.32
N LEU A 28 4.09 2.77 -9.71
CA LEU A 28 3.28 1.59 -10.02
C LEU A 28 3.12 1.41 -11.53
N ASP A 29 2.61 0.25 -11.93
CA ASP A 29 2.40 -0.12 -13.33
C ASP A 29 1.03 0.29 -13.90
N GLY A 30 0.14 0.81 -13.06
CA GLY A 30 -1.23 1.14 -13.44
C GLY A 30 -1.97 1.95 -12.39
N LYS A 31 -3.27 2.14 -12.61
CA LYS A 31 -4.16 2.79 -11.66
C LYS A 31 -4.25 1.95 -10.38
N VAL A 32 -4.30 2.63 -9.24
CA VAL A 32 -4.56 1.99 -7.95
C VAL A 32 -6.06 1.68 -7.88
N GLU A 33 -6.39 0.41 -7.74
CA GLU A 33 -7.76 -0.05 -7.57
C GLU A 33 -8.12 -0.16 -6.09
N PHE A 34 -7.18 -0.59 -5.25
CA PHE A 34 -7.35 -0.65 -3.81
C PHE A 34 -6.00 -0.63 -3.09
N TYR A 35 -6.04 -0.38 -1.77
CA TYR A 35 -4.90 -0.50 -0.89
C TYR A 35 -5.34 -0.95 0.51
N GLN A 36 -4.47 -1.67 1.20
CA GLN A 36 -4.64 -2.13 2.58
C GLN A 36 -3.32 -1.94 3.32
N THR A 37 -3.38 -1.85 4.65
CA THR A 37 -2.17 -1.82 5.49
C THR A 37 -2.11 -3.06 6.38
N THR A 38 -0.90 -3.49 6.70
CA THR A 38 -0.67 -4.58 7.64
C THR A 38 -0.08 -4.04 8.94
N ASP A 39 -0.14 -4.84 10.01
CA ASP A 39 0.44 -4.51 11.31
C ASP A 39 1.98 -4.34 11.25
N PHE A 40 2.62 -4.79 10.17
CA PHE A 40 4.06 -4.67 9.91
C PHE A 40 4.44 -3.37 9.19
N GLY A 41 3.48 -2.46 9.00
CA GLY A 41 3.72 -1.19 8.32
C GLY A 41 3.90 -1.34 6.80
N ILE A 42 3.44 -2.45 6.23
CA ILE A 42 3.46 -2.68 4.79
C ILE A 42 2.13 -2.22 4.20
N VAL A 43 2.22 -1.43 3.13
CA VAL A 43 1.09 -1.01 2.31
C VAL A 43 0.95 -1.99 1.15
N LEU A 44 -0.10 -2.79 1.18
CA LEU A 44 -0.50 -3.66 0.08
C LEU A 44 -1.30 -2.83 -0.92
N THR A 45 -0.86 -2.75 -2.18
CA THR A 45 -1.51 -1.95 -3.21
C THR A 45 -1.84 -2.79 -4.43
N GLY A 46 -3.12 -2.86 -4.78
CA GLY A 46 -3.60 -3.50 -5.99
C GLY A 46 -3.75 -2.52 -7.14
N THR A 47 -3.22 -2.90 -8.29
CA THR A 47 -3.46 -2.24 -9.59
C THR A 47 -4.22 -3.18 -10.51
N ASP A 48 -4.62 -2.68 -11.69
CA ASP A 48 -5.20 -3.50 -12.75
C ASP A 48 -4.37 -4.75 -13.10
N ASN A 49 -3.05 -4.72 -12.86
CA ASN A 49 -2.11 -5.73 -13.34
C ASN A 49 -1.28 -6.41 -12.25
N SER A 50 -1.23 -5.86 -11.04
CA SER A 50 -0.28 -6.29 -10.02
C SER A 50 -0.78 -6.06 -8.59
N LEU A 51 -0.29 -6.89 -7.67
CA LEU A 51 -0.27 -6.62 -6.24
C LEU A 51 1.15 -6.23 -5.83
N TYR A 52 1.27 -5.14 -5.08
CA TYR A 52 2.52 -4.62 -4.53
C TYR A 52 2.50 -4.71 -3.02
N ALA A 53 3.65 -5.00 -2.42
CA ALA A 53 3.94 -4.61 -1.05
C ALA A 53 4.95 -3.47 -1.06
N ILE A 54 4.59 -2.40 -0.36
CA ILE A 54 5.38 -1.18 -0.27
C ILE A 54 5.68 -0.95 1.21
N ASP A 55 6.94 -0.67 1.52
CA ASP A 55 7.33 -0.23 2.85
C ASP A 55 6.65 1.12 3.15
N GLY A 56 5.82 1.17 4.19
CA GLY A 56 5.03 2.38 4.52
C GLY A 56 5.86 3.55 5.03
N GLN A 57 7.12 3.33 5.43
CA GLN A 57 8.03 4.38 5.90
C GLN A 57 8.82 4.99 4.75
N THR A 58 9.29 4.16 3.81
CA THR A 58 10.21 4.60 2.75
C THR A 58 9.57 4.75 1.39
N GLY A 59 8.42 4.11 1.14
CA GLY A 59 7.83 3.98 -0.17
C GLY A 59 8.56 2.99 -1.09
N GLU A 60 9.52 2.22 -0.57
CA GLU A 60 10.22 1.21 -1.34
C GLU A 60 9.29 0.03 -1.64
N THR A 61 9.32 -0.45 -2.89
CA THR A 61 8.60 -1.68 -3.24
C THR A 61 9.39 -2.89 -2.76
N LEU A 62 8.90 -3.56 -1.72
CA LEU A 62 9.48 -4.79 -1.20
C LEU A 62 9.35 -5.93 -2.22
N TRP A 63 8.15 -6.08 -2.79
CA TRP A 63 7.88 -7.05 -3.84
C TRP A 63 6.68 -6.67 -4.69
N ARG A 64 6.57 -7.34 -5.85
CA ARG A 64 5.46 -7.22 -6.79
C ARG A 64 5.05 -8.59 -7.32
N ARG A 65 3.77 -8.93 -7.21
CA ARG A 65 3.15 -10.09 -7.86
C ARG A 65 2.30 -9.63 -9.03
N ARG A 66 2.59 -10.09 -10.24
CA ARG A 66 1.77 -9.78 -11.43
C ARG A 66 0.54 -10.68 -11.43
N HIS A 67 -0.62 -10.10 -11.18
CA HIS A 67 -1.91 -10.77 -11.23
C HIS A 67 -2.99 -9.75 -11.58
N ARG A 68 -3.78 -10.04 -12.60
CA ARG A 68 -4.86 -9.17 -13.06
C ARG A 68 -6.16 -9.50 -12.36
N GLY A 69 -7.04 -8.52 -12.23
CA GLY A 69 -8.39 -8.74 -11.71
C GLY A 69 -8.43 -9.04 -10.21
N LEU A 70 -7.37 -8.70 -9.46
CA LEU A 70 -7.46 -8.67 -8.01
C LEU A 70 -8.36 -7.52 -7.58
N SER A 71 -9.19 -7.78 -6.58
CA SER A 71 -9.96 -6.76 -5.88
C SER A 71 -9.54 -6.73 -4.41
N GLU A 72 -10.01 -5.74 -3.66
CA GLU A 72 -9.71 -5.64 -2.24
C GLU A 72 -10.09 -6.91 -1.46
N THR A 73 -11.18 -7.58 -1.85
CA THR A 73 -11.65 -8.83 -1.21
C THR A 73 -10.82 -10.06 -1.58
N SER A 74 -9.98 -9.96 -2.62
CA SER A 74 -9.05 -11.01 -3.00
C SER A 74 -7.89 -11.13 -1.99
N ILE A 75 -7.64 -10.10 -1.17
CA ILE A 75 -6.53 -10.04 -0.21
C ILE A 75 -7.09 -9.97 1.21
N THR A 76 -6.60 -10.82 2.10
CA THR A 76 -6.93 -10.78 3.53
C THR A 76 -5.66 -10.83 4.35
N PRO A 77 -5.19 -9.69 4.91
CA PRO A 77 -4.13 -9.69 5.90
C PRO A 77 -4.57 -10.46 7.15
N ILE A 78 -3.67 -11.27 7.71
CA ILE A 78 -3.92 -12.00 8.96
C ILE A 78 -3.34 -11.18 10.12
N PRO A 79 -4.20 -10.63 11.02
CA PRO A 79 -3.74 -9.76 12.10
C PRO A 79 -2.66 -10.42 12.95
N SER A 80 -1.67 -9.61 13.38
CA SER A 80 -0.56 -10.05 14.24
C SER A 80 0.30 -11.18 13.65
N THR A 81 0.30 -11.35 12.33
CA THR A 81 1.17 -12.31 11.63
C THR A 81 1.78 -11.69 10.38
N ASP A 82 2.88 -12.26 9.90
CA ASP A 82 3.54 -11.91 8.65
C ASP A 82 2.81 -12.47 7.41
N LEU A 83 1.53 -12.85 7.53
CA LEU A 83 0.80 -13.55 6.47
C LEU A 83 -0.31 -12.71 5.86
N ILE A 84 -0.47 -12.87 4.54
CA ILE A 84 -1.69 -12.52 3.84
C ILE A 84 -2.26 -13.78 3.17
N LEU A 85 -3.59 -13.89 3.15
CA LEU A 85 -4.28 -14.84 2.29
C LEU A 85 -4.65 -14.15 0.98
N LEU A 86 -4.36 -14.83 -0.12
CA LEU A 86 -4.64 -14.37 -1.47
C LEU A 86 -5.58 -15.36 -2.15
N SER A 87 -6.81 -14.91 -2.42
CA SER A 87 -7.80 -15.64 -3.20
C SER A 87 -7.62 -15.31 -4.68
N LEU A 88 -7.28 -16.32 -5.46
CA LEU A 88 -6.97 -16.20 -6.88
C LEU A 88 -8.00 -16.93 -7.72
N ASP A 89 -8.63 -16.18 -8.63
CA ASP A 89 -9.52 -16.73 -9.64
C ASP A 89 -8.72 -17.07 -10.91
N GLU A 90 -8.78 -18.33 -11.33
CA GLU A 90 -8.08 -18.87 -12.49
C GLU A 90 -9.08 -19.44 -13.50
N GLY A 91 -9.98 -18.57 -13.97
CA GLY A 91 -11.01 -18.93 -14.94
C GLY A 91 -12.19 -19.64 -14.26
N ASN A 92 -12.32 -20.95 -14.47
CA ASN A 92 -13.38 -21.76 -13.87
C ASN A 92 -13.00 -22.41 -12.54
N LYS A 93 -11.81 -22.08 -12.02
CA LYS A 93 -11.31 -22.59 -10.75
C LYS A 93 -10.79 -21.46 -9.89
N SER A 94 -10.80 -21.66 -8.58
CA SER A 94 -10.18 -20.74 -7.64
C SER A 94 -9.20 -21.48 -6.73
N ARG A 95 -8.23 -20.74 -6.19
CA ARG A 95 -7.36 -21.25 -5.12
C ARG A 95 -7.06 -20.17 -4.09
N ILE A 96 -6.62 -20.60 -2.92
CA ILE A 96 -6.11 -19.72 -1.88
C ILE A 96 -4.60 -19.97 -1.73
N GLU A 97 -3.84 -18.89 -1.58
CA GLU A 97 -2.43 -18.94 -1.23
C GLU A 97 -2.20 -18.18 0.07
N ALA A 98 -1.44 -18.75 1.01
CA ALA A 98 -0.81 -17.96 2.06
C ALA A 98 0.52 -17.43 1.56
N VAL A 99 0.75 -16.14 1.78
CA VAL A 99 1.91 -15.42 1.28
C VAL A 99 2.57 -14.71 2.45
N ASP A 100 3.88 -14.87 2.59
CA ASP A 100 4.68 -14.08 3.50
C ASP A 100 4.71 -12.62 3.02
N VAL A 101 4.30 -11.69 3.89
CA VAL A 101 4.14 -10.27 3.58
C VAL A 101 5.48 -9.57 3.37
N LEU A 102 6.57 -10.08 3.96
CA LEU A 102 7.89 -9.44 3.87
C LEU A 102 8.58 -9.78 2.54
N SER A 103 8.55 -11.04 2.12
CA SER A 103 9.23 -11.52 0.91
C SER A 103 8.32 -11.65 -0.32
N GLY A 104 7.00 -11.76 -0.12
CA GLY A 104 6.05 -12.04 -1.18
C GLY A 104 6.04 -13.50 -1.64
N ALA A 105 6.75 -14.38 -0.93
CA ALA A 105 6.81 -15.81 -1.23
C ALA A 105 5.52 -16.53 -0.78
N SER A 106 5.01 -17.44 -1.61
CA SER A 106 3.93 -18.35 -1.18
C SER A 106 4.47 -19.36 -0.17
N ILE A 107 3.85 -19.43 1.00
CA ILE A 107 4.17 -20.43 2.03
C ILE A 107 3.47 -21.75 1.72
N TRP A 108 2.17 -21.67 1.39
CA TRP A 108 1.38 -22.81 0.94
C TRP A 108 0.32 -22.37 -0.06
N ARG A 109 -0.23 -23.34 -0.79
CA ARG A 109 -1.34 -23.14 -1.73
C ARG A 109 -2.35 -24.28 -1.58
N SER A 110 -3.63 -23.95 -1.65
CA SER A 110 -4.67 -24.97 -1.76
C SER A 110 -4.62 -25.64 -3.13
N ASP A 111 -5.27 -26.80 -3.23
CA ASP A 111 -5.68 -27.32 -4.54
C ASP A 111 -6.63 -26.33 -5.23
N LYS A 112 -6.71 -26.43 -6.56
CA LYS A 112 -7.67 -25.66 -7.34
C LYS A 112 -9.04 -26.31 -7.23
N VAL A 113 -10.05 -25.54 -6.82
CA VAL A 113 -11.45 -25.97 -6.73
C VAL A 113 -12.22 -25.45 -7.93
#